data_AF-A0A958UTZ3-F1
#
_entry.id   AF-A0A958UTZ3-F1
#
_cell.length_a   1.000
_cell.length_b   1.000
_cell.length_c   1.000
_cell.angle_alpha   90.00
_cell.angle_beta   90.00
_cell.angle_gamma   90.00
#
_symmetry.space_group_name_H-M   'P 1'
#
loop_
_entity.id
_entity.type
_entity.pdbx_description
1 polymer ?
#
loop_
_entity_poly.entity_id
_entity_poly.type
_entity_poly.pdbx_seq_one_letter_code
_entity_poly.pdbx_strand_id
1 'polypeptide(L)'
;MSSRTRLDRALKNAKRISFDDTSKFILFSDCHRSDNSFADDFANNRNIYYHALKHYYQEGFQYCEIGDGDELWENLSFQPILEAHKNVYELMKLFHDEGRLHMVWGNHDMVYRNPSYVEKTLSSYFDPKTGTDVDLFCDIKFYEALMLKHTETQQELFLTHGHQADWWNYVAWRWNRFLV
;
A
#
# COMPACT_ATOMS: atom_id res chain seq x y z
N MET A 1 6.49 23.91 -2.62
CA MET A 1 6.01 23.13 -3.78
C MET A 1 4.49 23.27 -3.85
N SER A 2 3.91 23.61 -4.99
CA SER A 2 2.45 23.68 -5.15
C SER A 2 1.85 22.28 -5.32
N SER A 3 0.53 22.15 -5.16
CA SER A 3 -0.21 20.92 -5.44
C SER A 3 -0.02 20.46 -6.89
N ARG A 4 -0.09 21.39 -7.84
CA ARG A 4 0.19 21.12 -9.26
C ARG A 4 1.56 20.51 -9.47
N THR A 5 2.62 21.08 -8.90
CA THR A 5 3.98 20.53 -9.05
C THR A 5 4.11 19.12 -8.48
N ARG A 6 3.42 18.82 -7.36
CA ARG A 6 3.41 17.46 -6.77
C ARG A 6 2.69 16.47 -7.67
N LEU A 7 1.50 16.82 -8.14
CA LEU A 7 0.70 15.98 -9.02
C LEU A 7 1.36 15.77 -10.38
N ASP A 8 1.96 16.80 -10.98
CA ASP A 8 2.71 16.69 -12.25
C ASP A 8 3.91 15.74 -12.09
N ARG A 9 4.61 15.80 -10.94
CA ARG A 9 5.72 14.87 -10.64
C ARG A 9 5.21 13.45 -10.44
N ALA A 10 4.15 13.26 -9.66
CA ALA A 10 3.54 11.97 -9.41
C ALA A 10 3.09 11.32 -10.73
N LEU A 11 2.44 12.10 -11.60
CA LEU A 11 2.02 11.69 -12.95
C LEU A 11 3.21 11.28 -13.82
N LYS A 12 4.28 12.08 -13.84
CA LYS A 12 5.48 11.80 -14.64
C LYS A 12 6.20 10.51 -14.20
N ASN A 13 6.21 10.24 -12.90
CA ASN A 13 6.94 9.11 -12.31
C ASN A 13 6.04 7.90 -11.99
N ALA A 14 4.76 7.95 -12.34
CA ALA A 14 3.80 6.90 -12.02
C ALA A 14 4.22 5.55 -12.63
N LYS A 15 4.05 4.46 -11.88
CA LYS A 15 4.22 3.11 -12.44
C LYS A 15 3.12 2.89 -13.47
N ARG A 16 3.53 2.56 -14.69
CA ARG A 16 2.60 2.26 -15.78
C ARG A 16 2.25 0.78 -15.77
N ILE A 17 0.96 0.49 -15.77
CA ILE A 17 0.41 -0.87 -15.82
C ILE A 17 -0.49 -0.92 -17.05
N SER A 18 -0.21 -1.84 -17.96
CA SER A 18 -1.05 -2.01 -19.15
C SER A 18 -2.27 -2.84 -18.80
N PHE A 19 -3.43 -2.53 -19.39
CA PHE A 19 -4.65 -3.32 -19.23
C PHE A 19 -5.43 -3.42 -20.53
N ASP A 20 -6.36 -4.37 -20.57
CA ASP A 20 -7.30 -4.61 -21.66
C ASP A 20 -8.71 -4.89 -21.11
N ASP A 21 -9.66 -5.20 -21.99
CA ASP A 21 -11.05 -5.49 -21.65
C ASP A 21 -11.26 -6.72 -20.75
N THR A 22 -10.23 -7.56 -20.56
CA THR A 22 -10.29 -8.74 -19.69
C THR A 22 -9.63 -8.53 -18.34
N SER A 23 -8.86 -7.45 -18.21
CA SER A 23 -8.09 -7.14 -17.01
C SER A 23 -9.02 -6.74 -15.85
N LYS A 24 -8.80 -7.33 -14.68
CA LYS A 24 -9.58 -7.05 -13.46
C LYS A 24 -8.71 -6.36 -12.42
N PHE A 25 -9.20 -5.29 -11.81
CA PHE A 25 -8.50 -4.53 -10.77
C PHE A 25 -9.37 -4.31 -9.55
N ILE A 26 -8.76 -4.37 -8.37
CA ILE A 26 -9.32 -3.82 -7.14
C ILE A 26 -8.50 -2.64 -6.68
N LEU A 27 -9.20 -1.61 -6.22
CA LEU A 27 -8.61 -0.39 -5.67
C LEU A 27 -9.05 -0.28 -4.22
N PHE A 28 -8.14 -0.52 -3.27
CA PHE A 28 -8.36 -0.15 -1.87
C PHE A 28 -7.48 1.02 -1.49
N SER A 29 -7.90 1.80 -0.50
CA SER A 29 -7.24 2.99 0.02
C SER A 29 -7.65 3.14 1.48
N ASP A 30 -6.87 3.87 2.27
CA ASP A 30 -7.25 4.24 3.65
C ASP A 30 -7.68 3.02 4.48
N CYS A 31 -6.91 1.94 4.36
CA CYS A 31 -7.15 0.75 5.16
C CYS A 31 -6.75 0.99 6.62
N HIS A 32 -5.72 1.81 6.87
CA HIS A 32 -5.26 2.20 8.20
C HIS A 32 -5.07 0.99 9.14
N ARG A 33 -4.40 -0.06 8.66
CA ARG A 33 -4.09 -1.25 9.45
C ARG A 33 -3.17 -0.87 10.61
N SER A 34 -3.64 -1.05 11.84
CA SER A 34 -2.90 -0.72 13.07
C SER A 34 -2.61 -1.98 13.91
N ASP A 35 -2.40 -1.83 15.21
CA ASP A 35 -1.94 -2.88 16.13
C ASP A 35 -3.06 -3.76 16.74
N ASN A 36 -4.29 -3.67 16.22
CA ASN A 36 -5.49 -4.34 16.74
C ASN A 36 -5.84 -3.95 18.19
N SER A 37 -5.38 -2.78 18.65
CA SER A 37 -5.85 -2.14 19.89
C SER A 37 -7.26 -1.53 19.71
N PHE A 38 -7.78 -0.92 20.78
CA PHE A 38 -9.06 -0.20 20.71
C PHE A 38 -9.04 1.04 19.81
N ALA A 39 -7.85 1.56 19.49
CA ALA A 39 -7.67 2.68 18.57
C ALA A 39 -7.54 2.21 17.10
N ASP A 40 -7.41 0.90 16.85
CA ASP A 40 -7.30 0.36 15.50
C ASP A 40 -8.66 0.36 14.78
N ASP A 41 -8.87 1.38 13.94
CA ASP A 41 -10.07 1.52 13.09
C ASP A 41 -10.23 0.35 12.10
N PHE A 42 -9.13 -0.25 11.64
CA PHE A 42 -9.15 -1.39 10.74
C PHE A 42 -9.63 -2.67 11.43
N ALA A 43 -9.41 -2.83 12.73
CA ALA A 43 -9.70 -4.07 13.45
C ALA A 43 -11.16 -4.53 13.26
N ASN A 44 -12.11 -3.59 13.24
CA ASN A 44 -13.54 -3.87 13.01
C ASN A 44 -13.83 -4.33 11.58
N ASN A 45 -13.07 -3.83 10.61
CA ASN A 45 -13.22 -4.12 9.18
C ASN A 45 -12.34 -5.28 8.70
N ARG A 46 -11.40 -5.76 9.51
CA ARG A 46 -10.43 -6.81 9.14
C ARG A 46 -11.08 -8.02 8.50
N ASN A 47 -12.17 -8.52 9.08
CA ASN A 47 -12.83 -9.73 8.57
C ASN A 47 -13.47 -9.51 7.20
N ILE A 48 -14.22 -8.41 7.03
CA ILE A 48 -14.86 -8.11 5.74
C ILE A 48 -13.81 -7.82 4.67
N TYR A 49 -12.75 -7.08 5.02
CA TYR A 49 -11.61 -6.82 4.15
C TYR A 49 -10.94 -8.12 3.72
N TYR A 50 -10.59 -9.00 4.67
CA TYR A 50 -9.91 -10.26 4.37
C TYR A 50 -10.73 -11.14 3.43
N HIS A 51 -12.04 -11.28 3.68
CA HIS A 51 -12.90 -12.08 2.82
C HIS A 51 -13.07 -11.47 1.43
N ALA A 52 -13.20 -10.15 1.32
CA ALA A 52 -13.25 -9.46 0.04
C ALA A 52 -11.94 -9.65 -0.74
N LEU A 53 -10.80 -9.36 -0.11
CA LEU A 53 -9.48 -9.52 -0.73
C LEU A 53 -9.24 -10.96 -1.19
N LYS A 54 -9.67 -11.95 -0.40
CA LYS A 54 -9.53 -13.37 -0.73
C LYS A 54 -10.36 -13.75 -1.95
N HIS A 55 -11.58 -13.25 -2.04
CA HIS A 55 -12.43 -13.45 -3.21
C HIS A 55 -11.77 -12.87 -4.47
N TYR A 56 -11.30 -11.63 -4.41
CA TYR A 56 -10.62 -11.00 -5.54
C TYR A 56 -9.33 -11.70 -5.95
N TYR A 57 -8.58 -12.22 -4.98
CA TYR A 57 -7.41 -13.05 -5.25
C TYR A 57 -7.79 -14.28 -6.09
N GLN A 58 -8.83 -15.01 -5.66
CA GLN A 58 -9.32 -16.22 -6.33
C GLN A 58 -9.88 -15.94 -7.73
N GLU A 59 -10.47 -14.77 -7.94
CA GLU A 59 -11.03 -14.35 -9.23
C GLU A 59 -10.00 -13.74 -10.20
N GLY A 60 -8.72 -13.73 -9.82
CA GLY A 60 -7.61 -13.31 -10.67
C GLY A 60 -7.43 -11.80 -10.80
N PHE A 61 -7.88 -11.02 -9.82
CA PHE A 61 -7.73 -9.55 -9.85
C PHE A 61 -6.30 -9.09 -9.61
N GLN A 62 -5.92 -7.96 -10.17
CA GLN A 62 -4.75 -7.19 -9.74
C GLN A 62 -5.13 -6.31 -8.55
N TYR A 63 -4.28 -6.26 -7.53
CA TYR A 63 -4.49 -5.45 -6.34
C TYR A 63 -3.68 -4.16 -6.39
N CYS A 64 -4.37 -3.02 -6.48
CA CYS A 64 -3.81 -1.70 -6.26
C CYS A 64 -4.21 -1.17 -4.88
N GLU A 65 -3.24 -0.95 -3.99
CA GLU A 65 -3.47 -0.24 -2.73
C GLU A 65 -3.02 1.22 -2.89
N ILE A 66 -3.95 2.16 -2.78
CA ILE A 66 -3.80 3.57 -3.14
C ILE A 66 -3.47 4.43 -1.89
N GLY A 67 -2.51 3.97 -1.09
CA GLY A 67 -2.02 4.73 0.07
C GLY A 67 -2.80 4.52 1.36
N ASP A 68 -2.16 4.96 2.44
CA ASP A 68 -2.65 4.84 3.82
C ASP A 68 -3.12 3.42 4.15
N GLY A 69 -2.28 2.46 3.75
CA GLY A 69 -2.52 1.05 4.00
C GLY A 69 -2.26 0.67 5.44
N ASP A 70 -1.10 1.10 5.95
CA ASP A 70 -0.62 0.82 7.30
C ASP A 70 -0.58 2.11 8.14
N GLU A 71 -1.07 2.05 9.37
CA GLU A 71 -1.16 3.19 10.29
C GLU A 71 0.19 3.43 11.00
N LEU A 72 1.17 3.91 10.24
CA LEU A 72 2.52 4.19 10.74
C LEU A 72 2.70 5.59 11.33
N TRP A 73 1.63 6.39 11.49
CA TRP A 73 1.71 7.59 12.30
C TRP A 73 1.59 7.24 13.78
N GLU A 74 0.58 6.45 14.12
CA GLU A 74 0.35 5.97 15.49
C GLU A 74 1.32 4.86 15.89
N ASN A 75 1.70 4.00 14.94
CA ASN A 75 2.66 2.92 15.18
C ASN A 75 4.10 3.34 14.84
N LEU A 76 5.03 3.14 15.77
CA LEU A 76 6.45 3.47 15.57
C LEU A 76 7.16 2.48 14.63
N SER A 77 6.60 1.29 14.42
CA SER A 77 7.18 0.24 13.58
C SER A 77 6.11 -0.63 12.95
N PHE A 78 6.47 -1.34 11.88
CA PHE A 78 5.59 -2.26 11.16
C PHE A 78 5.29 -3.56 11.93
N GLN A 79 6.19 -3.99 12.83
CA GLN A 79 6.10 -5.30 13.48
C GLN A 79 4.77 -5.55 14.22
N PRO A 80 4.24 -4.61 15.05
CA PRO A 80 2.95 -4.81 15.71
C PRO A 80 1.78 -4.95 14.72
N ILE A 81 1.81 -4.20 13.62
CA ILE A 81 0.79 -4.25 12.57
C ILE A 81 0.81 -5.62 11.88
N LEU A 82 2.01 -6.11 11.53
CA LEU A 82 2.19 -7.45 10.95
C LEU A 82 1.67 -8.54 11.90
N GLU A 83 1.99 -8.46 13.19
CA GLU A 83 1.55 -9.44 14.18
C GLU A 83 0.02 -9.44 14.37
N ALA A 84 -0.59 -8.25 14.38
CA ALA A 84 -2.03 -8.05 14.50
C ALA A 84 -2.84 -8.58 13.31
N HIS A 85 -2.28 -8.43 12.09
CA HIS A 85 -3.00 -8.68 10.83
C HIS A 85 -2.24 -9.66 9.91
N LYS A 86 -1.48 -10.60 10.47
CA LYS A 86 -0.61 -11.52 9.72
C LYS A 86 -1.30 -12.22 8.55
N ASN A 87 -2.52 -12.69 8.76
CA ASN A 87 -3.32 -13.37 7.73
C ASN A 87 -3.61 -12.48 6.51
N VAL A 88 -3.77 -11.17 6.72
CA VAL A 88 -3.95 -10.19 5.64
C VAL A 88 -2.67 -10.05 4.83
N TYR A 89 -1.52 -9.89 5.49
CA TYR A 89 -0.24 -9.78 4.80
C TYR A 89 0.16 -11.06 4.07
N GLU A 90 -0.14 -12.24 4.63
CA GLU A 90 0.03 -13.52 3.93
C GLU A 90 -0.80 -13.59 2.64
N LEU A 91 -2.03 -13.05 2.66
CA LEU A 91 -2.86 -12.97 1.47
C LEU A 91 -2.34 -11.95 0.45
N MET A 92 -1.90 -10.77 0.91
CA MET A 92 -1.25 -9.78 0.05
C MET A 92 0.03 -10.34 -0.59
N LYS A 93 0.78 -11.17 0.15
CA LYS A 93 1.98 -11.83 -0.35
C LYS A 93 1.67 -12.70 -1.57
N LEU A 94 0.53 -13.39 -1.59
CA LEU A 94 0.12 -14.16 -2.77
C LEU A 94 -0.05 -13.30 -4.02
N PHE A 95 -0.58 -12.07 -3.87
CA PHE A 95 -0.61 -11.13 -5.00
C PHE A 95 0.79 -10.67 -5.40
N HIS A 96 1.66 -10.42 -4.43
CA HIS A 96 3.05 -9.98 -4.68
C HIS A 96 3.84 -11.03 -5.46
N ASP A 97 3.79 -12.28 -5.01
CA ASP A 97 4.52 -13.41 -5.60
C ASP A 97 4.10 -13.67 -7.05
N GLU A 98 2.84 -13.33 -7.39
CA GLU A 98 2.31 -13.41 -8.75
C GLU A 98 2.46 -12.11 -9.57
N GLY A 99 3.13 -11.08 -9.02
CA GLY A 99 3.30 -9.78 -9.68
C GLY A 99 2.02 -8.96 -9.81
N ARG A 100 0.96 -9.32 -9.08
CA ARG A 100 -0.37 -8.70 -9.08
C ARG A 100 -0.57 -7.66 -7.97
N LEU A 101 0.45 -7.37 -7.15
CA LEU A 101 0.39 -6.35 -6.09
C LEU A 101 1.03 -5.03 -6.53
N HIS A 102 0.32 -3.92 -6.33
CA HIS A 102 0.75 -2.57 -6.72
C HIS A 102 0.49 -1.58 -5.58
N MET A 103 1.56 -1.15 -4.94
CA MET A 103 1.48 -0.29 -3.75
C MET A 103 1.76 1.17 -4.08
N VAL A 104 0.87 2.05 -3.64
CA VAL A 104 1.09 3.50 -3.56
C VAL A 104 1.24 3.87 -2.09
N TRP A 105 2.19 4.73 -1.77
CA TRP A 105 2.30 5.28 -0.41
C TRP A 105 1.39 6.50 -0.26
N GLY A 106 0.76 6.62 0.90
CA GLY A 106 0.03 7.76 1.39
C GLY A 106 0.83 8.61 2.39
N ASN A 107 0.14 9.43 3.18
CA ASN A 107 0.80 10.25 4.19
C ASN A 107 1.06 9.48 5.48
N HIS A 108 0.19 8.54 5.86
CA HIS A 108 0.34 7.72 7.08
C HIS A 108 1.52 6.75 6.98
N ASP A 109 1.79 6.25 5.77
CA ASP A 109 2.85 5.30 5.47
C ASP A 109 3.94 5.88 4.54
N MET A 110 4.09 7.21 4.53
CA MET A 110 5.02 7.95 3.65
C MET A 110 6.50 7.55 3.82
N VAL A 111 6.84 6.84 4.91
CA VAL A 111 8.16 6.21 5.10
C VAL A 111 8.50 5.21 4.00
N TYR A 112 7.49 4.57 3.38
CA TYR A 112 7.65 3.63 2.27
C TYR A 112 8.12 4.30 0.97
N ARG A 113 8.14 5.64 0.91
CA ARG A 113 8.83 6.37 -0.16
C ARG A 113 10.34 6.07 -0.20
N ASN A 114 10.94 5.64 0.90
CA ASN A 114 12.36 5.29 0.97
C ASN A 114 12.55 3.78 0.68
N PRO A 115 13.14 3.40 -0.47
CA PRO A 115 13.34 1.99 -0.82
C PRO A 115 14.16 1.20 0.20
N SER A 116 15.16 1.81 0.83
CA SER A 116 15.97 1.14 1.85
C SER A 116 15.19 0.86 3.14
N TYR A 117 14.18 1.69 3.44
CA TYR A 117 13.28 1.42 4.56
C TYR A 117 12.35 0.25 4.24
N VAL A 118 11.79 0.24 3.02
CA VAL A 118 10.94 -0.85 2.52
C VAL A 118 11.71 -2.18 2.53
N GLU A 119 12.90 -2.22 1.94
CA GLU A 119 13.73 -3.43 1.88
C GLU A 119 14.03 -3.97 3.29
N LYS A 120 14.42 -3.08 4.22
CA LYS A 120 14.73 -3.49 5.60
C LYS A 120 13.51 -3.99 6.38
N THR A 121 12.32 -3.44 6.11
CA THR A 121 11.15 -3.61 6.98
C THR A 121 10.14 -4.62 6.43
N LEU A 122 10.04 -4.75 5.11
CA LEU A 122 8.97 -5.49 4.44
C LEU A 122 9.48 -6.72 3.65
N SER A 123 10.79 -6.91 3.48
CA SER A 123 11.29 -8.07 2.72
C SER A 123 11.09 -9.38 3.46
N SER A 124 11.26 -9.40 4.78
CA SER A 124 11.16 -10.61 5.58
C SER A 124 10.71 -10.29 7.01
N TYR A 125 10.24 -11.31 7.72
CA TYR A 125 9.95 -11.23 9.14
C TYR A 125 10.44 -12.48 9.86
N PHE A 126 10.78 -12.35 11.14
CA PHE A 126 11.16 -13.49 11.96
C PHE A 126 9.93 -14.32 12.35
N ASP A 127 9.93 -15.62 12.03
CA ASP A 127 8.89 -16.55 12.48
C ASP A 127 9.36 -17.32 13.74
N PRO A 128 8.78 -17.04 14.92
CA PRO A 128 9.18 -17.71 16.16
C PRO A 128 8.92 -19.22 16.17
N LYS A 129 8.02 -19.71 15.31
CA LYS A 129 7.67 -21.15 15.25
C LYS A 129 8.78 -21.97 14.59
N THR A 130 9.38 -21.42 13.54
CA THR A 130 10.46 -22.05 12.77
C THR A 130 11.84 -21.58 13.25
N GLY A 131 11.91 -20.45 13.96
CA GLY A 131 13.16 -19.85 14.44
C GLY A 131 13.98 -19.22 13.31
N THR A 132 13.34 -18.87 12.20
CA THR A 132 13.99 -18.39 10.98
C THR A 132 13.27 -17.18 10.41
N ASP A 133 14.01 -16.34 9.67
CA ASP A 133 13.42 -15.28 8.86
C ASP A 133 12.72 -15.87 7.64
N VAL A 134 11.47 -15.43 7.42
CA VAL A 134 10.62 -15.86 6.32
C VAL A 134 10.38 -14.67 5.40
N ASP A 135 10.39 -14.93 4.10
CA ASP A 135 10.05 -13.94 3.07
C ASP A 135 8.62 -13.41 3.24
N LEU A 136 8.49 -12.09 3.15
CA LEU A 136 7.21 -11.38 3.16
C LEU A 136 6.96 -10.77 1.79
N PHE A 137 7.66 -9.68 1.49
CA PHE A 137 7.54 -8.95 0.23
C PHE A 137 8.92 -8.63 -0.35
N CYS A 138 9.79 -9.64 -0.54
CA CYS A 138 11.10 -9.44 -1.14
C CYS A 138 10.99 -8.62 -2.45
N ASP A 139 11.82 -7.59 -2.56
CA ASP A 139 11.89 -6.65 -3.69
C ASP A 139 10.61 -5.84 -3.99
N ILE A 140 9.67 -5.74 -3.05
CA ILE A 140 8.48 -4.90 -3.22
C ILE A 140 8.84 -3.44 -3.42
N LYS A 141 8.07 -2.78 -4.29
CA LYS A 141 8.24 -1.37 -4.62
C LYS A 141 6.95 -0.62 -4.35
N PHE A 142 7.09 0.50 -3.66
CA PHE A 142 6.03 1.48 -3.52
C PHE A 142 6.26 2.63 -4.49
N TYR A 143 5.15 3.17 -5.00
CA TYR A 143 5.14 4.24 -5.99
C TYR A 143 4.38 5.45 -5.46
N GLU A 144 4.65 6.63 -6.01
CA GLU A 144 3.88 7.84 -5.66
C GLU A 144 2.48 7.83 -6.27
N ALA A 145 2.33 7.13 -7.41
CA ALA A 145 1.10 7.00 -8.17
C ALA A 145 1.20 5.83 -9.16
N LEU A 146 0.05 5.37 -9.66
CA LEU A 146 -0.06 4.41 -10.75
C LEU A 146 -0.71 5.07 -11.97
N MET A 147 -0.40 4.54 -13.14
CA MET A 147 -1.02 4.91 -14.40
C MET A 147 -1.48 3.64 -15.10
N LEU A 148 -2.78 3.37 -15.09
CA LEU A 148 -3.34 2.28 -15.88
C LEU A 148 -3.51 2.77 -17.31
N LYS A 149 -3.01 2.01 -18.28
CA LYS A 149 -3.11 2.37 -19.70
C LYS A 149 -3.73 1.25 -20.51
N HIS A 150 -4.85 1.53 -21.17
CA HIS A 150 -5.50 0.56 -22.04
C HIS A 150 -4.64 0.31 -23.27
N THR A 151 -4.41 -0.95 -23.62
CA THR A 151 -3.52 -1.35 -24.72
C THR A 151 -4.04 -0.91 -26.09
N GLU A 152 -5.34 -0.99 -26.34
CA GLU A 152 -5.95 -0.59 -27.61
C GLU A 152 -6.33 0.90 -27.67
N THR A 153 -7.24 1.35 -26.79
CA THR A 153 -7.76 2.73 -26.82
C THR A 153 -6.75 3.79 -26.37
N GLN A 154 -5.63 3.37 -25.77
CA GLN A 154 -4.64 4.24 -25.13
C GLN A 154 -5.20 5.10 -23.99
N GLN A 155 -6.42 4.81 -23.50
CA GLN A 155 -7.00 5.49 -22.36
C GLN A 155 -6.11 5.34 -21.13
N GLU A 156 -5.91 6.44 -20.42
CA GLU A 156 -5.08 6.51 -19.23
C GLU A 156 -5.94 6.81 -17.99
N LEU A 157 -5.77 6.01 -16.94
CA LEU A 157 -6.36 6.23 -15.62
C LEU A 157 -5.23 6.51 -14.63
N PHE A 158 -5.18 7.74 -14.15
CA PHE A 158 -4.20 8.18 -13.16
C PHE A 158 -4.71 7.91 -11.74
N LEU A 159 -4.01 7.06 -11.01
CA LEU A 159 -4.34 6.69 -9.64
C LEU A 159 -3.33 7.33 -8.68
N THR A 160 -3.82 8.15 -7.78
CA THR A 160 -3.04 8.85 -6.75
C THR A 160 -3.81 8.80 -5.45
N HIS A 161 -3.10 8.91 -4.32
CA HIS A 161 -3.75 9.21 -3.05
C HIS A 161 -4.19 10.69 -3.02
N GLY A 162 -4.99 11.07 -2.01
CA GLY A 162 -5.47 12.44 -1.83
C GLY A 162 -4.41 13.40 -1.28
N HIS A 163 -3.47 12.91 -0.47
CA HIS A 163 -2.50 13.74 0.26
C HIS A 163 -1.57 14.55 -0.66
N GLN A 164 -1.35 14.10 -1.90
CA GLN A 164 -0.54 14.79 -2.92
C GLN A 164 -1.07 16.20 -3.22
N ALA A 165 -2.38 16.44 -3.05
CA ALA A 165 -2.97 17.76 -3.22
C ALA A 165 -2.74 18.69 -2.02
N ASP A 166 -2.55 18.14 -0.81
CA ASP A 166 -2.39 18.91 0.43
C ASP A 166 -0.92 19.20 0.76
N TRP A 167 -0.62 20.39 1.27
CA TRP A 167 0.77 20.75 1.59
C TRP A 167 1.21 20.17 2.94
N TRP A 168 0.33 20.17 3.95
CA TRP A 168 0.67 19.72 5.30
C TRP A 168 0.92 18.21 5.33
N ASN A 169 0.03 17.44 4.72
CA ASN A 169 0.13 15.99 4.65
C ASN A 169 1.21 15.50 3.67
N TYR A 170 1.70 16.35 2.77
CA TYR A 170 2.78 15.98 1.85
C TYR A 170 4.16 16.47 2.29
N VAL A 171 4.32 17.78 2.48
CA VAL A 171 5.62 18.41 2.74
C VAL A 171 5.96 18.36 4.23
N ALA A 172 4.96 18.63 5.07
CA ALA A 172 5.13 18.72 6.52
C ALA A 172 4.62 17.47 7.27
N TRP A 173 4.50 16.32 6.59
CA TRP A 173 3.93 15.09 7.16
C TRP A 173 4.61 14.65 8.46
N ARG A 174 5.92 14.88 8.63
CA ARG A 174 6.65 14.57 9.89
C ARG A 174 6.21 15.46 11.05
N TRP A 175 5.88 16.73 10.77
CA TRP A 175 5.32 17.65 11.76
C TRP A 175 3.88 17.29 12.06
N ASN A 176 3.09 16.92 11.03
CA ASN A 176 1.71 16.50 11.25
C ASN A 176 1.65 15.22 12.09
N ARG A 177 2.46 14.21 11.73
CA ARG A 177 2.64 12.98 12.52
C ARG A 177 3.04 13.25 13.97
N PHE A 178 3.89 14.25 14.24
CA PHE A 178 4.31 14.57 15.61
C PHE A 178 3.18 15.16 16.47
N LEU A 179 2.14 15.72 15.84
CA LEU A 179 1.00 16.33 16.52
C LEU A 179 -0.16 15.37 16.77
N VAL A 180 -0.04 14.13 16.29
CA VAL A 180 -0.97 13.01 16.50
C VAL A 180 -0.37 12.08 17.55
#